data_AF-A0A165BDQ5-F1
#
_entry.id   AF-A0A165BDQ5-F1
#
_cell.length_a   1.000
_cell.length_b   1.000
_cell.length_c   1.000
_cell.angle_alpha   90.00
_cell.angle_beta   90.00
_cell.angle_gamma   90.00
#
_symmetry.space_group_name_H-M   'P 1'
#
loop_
_entity.id
_entity.type
_entity.pdbx_description
1 polymer ?
#
loop_
_entity_poly.entity_id
_entity_poly.type
_entity_poly.pdbx_seq_one_letter_code
_entity_poly.pdbx_strand_id
1 'polypeptide(L)'
;MATSSSAPEHSIDKETLVLYSKLFGVLRHDPEFTATLCEVVGSRSIDSFLQTVMFSLYVSNHASEDELLLLSMIQALLASRIGFTTELTEFLHTNTPVSRALTVYSRRASPHDYLKRVLAERISHLVAHDQLNVEIDPVKVYAQMVAQIELDAGSQAGIPHEVSADVAAEDSNVQAIIAQRLTMLTSIAEGFLSGIIQSIDQIANLLTSLAAEPSYENDWYMAKPKPFVDNNQKRTDAFLYKLCDVDDFDSAQRSGGRYRYKITVNELYNNQRLLQQHYDAVAADDDGVLRRILNELGRTPSQLPHSEDFAIELRLSSG
;
A
#
# COMPACT_ATOMS: atom_id res chain seq x y z
N MET A 1 -47.51 -16.83 31.68
CA MET A 1 -46.24 -17.55 31.45
C MET A 1 -45.34 -16.58 30.70
N ALA A 2 -44.40 -15.97 31.40
CA ALA A 2 -43.49 -14.97 30.85
C ALA A 2 -42.38 -15.68 30.07
N THR A 3 -42.23 -15.33 28.80
CA THR A 3 -41.09 -15.71 27.96
C THR A 3 -39.84 -15.03 28.49
N SER A 4 -39.01 -15.77 29.20
CA SER A 4 -37.64 -15.37 29.54
C SER A 4 -36.82 -15.35 28.25
N SER A 5 -36.63 -14.17 27.69
CA SER A 5 -35.61 -13.92 26.68
C SER A 5 -34.25 -14.08 27.35
N SER A 6 -33.61 -15.23 27.20
CA SER A 6 -32.23 -15.46 27.61
C SER A 6 -31.33 -14.50 26.83
N ALA A 7 -30.65 -13.59 27.51
CA ALA A 7 -29.55 -12.85 26.93
C ALA A 7 -28.51 -13.84 26.37
N PRO A 8 -27.85 -13.55 25.25
CA PRO A 8 -26.81 -14.43 24.73
C PRO A 8 -25.73 -14.66 25.80
N GLU A 9 -25.36 -15.92 26.06
CA GLU A 9 -24.35 -16.34 27.05
C GLU A 9 -22.97 -15.68 26.84
N HIS A 10 -22.76 -15.00 25.71
CA HIS A 10 -21.53 -14.32 25.32
C HIS A 10 -21.60 -12.79 25.45
N SER A 11 -22.52 -12.22 26.24
CA SER A 11 -22.57 -10.78 26.43
C SER A 11 -21.38 -10.28 27.26
N ILE A 12 -20.51 -9.46 26.65
CA ILE A 12 -19.45 -8.74 27.36
C ILE A 12 -20.10 -7.82 28.40
N ASP A 13 -19.62 -7.88 29.65
CA ASP A 13 -20.15 -7.06 30.73
C ASP A 13 -19.85 -5.57 30.53
N LYS A 14 -20.63 -4.71 31.19
CA LYS A 14 -20.56 -3.26 31.00
C LYS A 14 -19.22 -2.67 31.45
N GLU A 15 -18.58 -3.23 32.47
CA GLU A 15 -17.32 -2.70 33.00
C GLU A 15 -16.19 -3.00 32.00
N THR A 16 -16.16 -4.22 31.48
CA THR A 16 -15.24 -4.64 30.42
C THR A 16 -15.42 -3.80 29.14
N LEU A 17 -16.65 -3.51 28.74
CA LEU A 17 -16.91 -2.61 27.59
C LEU A 17 -16.37 -1.19 27.81
N VAL A 18 -16.42 -0.68 29.03
CA VAL A 18 -15.83 0.63 29.38
C VAL A 18 -14.30 0.56 29.29
N LEU A 19 -13.69 -0.53 29.73
CA LEU A 19 -12.24 -0.73 29.62
C LEU A 19 -11.78 -0.81 28.16
N TYR A 20 -12.48 -1.55 27.30
CA TYR A 20 -12.18 -1.55 25.86
C TYR A 20 -12.40 -0.17 25.22
N SER A 21 -13.44 0.56 25.63
CA SER A 21 -13.66 1.93 25.14
C SER A 21 -12.49 2.86 25.51
N LYS A 22 -11.93 2.73 26.71
CA LYS A 22 -10.71 3.45 27.12
C LYS A 22 -9.49 2.98 26.33
N LEU A 23 -9.32 1.67 26.17
CA LEU A 23 -8.19 1.06 25.45
C LEU A 23 -8.07 1.60 24.01
N PHE A 24 -9.15 1.49 23.24
CA PHE A 24 -9.18 1.97 21.86
C PHE A 24 -9.17 3.50 21.77
N GLY A 25 -9.65 4.20 22.81
CA GLY A 25 -9.48 5.65 22.94
C GLY A 25 -8.01 6.06 23.03
N VAL A 26 -7.24 5.37 23.88
CA VAL A 26 -5.78 5.58 24.00
C VAL A 26 -5.08 5.28 22.68
N LEU A 27 -5.31 4.10 22.09
CA LEU A 27 -4.65 3.71 20.83
C LEU A 27 -4.91 4.67 19.67
N ARG A 28 -6.08 5.31 19.65
CA ARG A 28 -6.45 6.25 18.60
C ARG A 28 -5.81 7.62 18.78
N HIS A 29 -5.69 8.09 20.02
CA HIS A 29 -5.18 9.43 20.34
C HIS A 29 -3.66 9.47 20.57
N ASP A 30 -3.07 8.32 20.88
CA ASP A 30 -1.64 8.18 21.08
C ASP A 30 -1.06 7.20 20.04
N PRO A 31 -0.63 7.72 18.89
CA PRO A 31 -0.14 6.92 17.77
C PRO A 31 1.17 6.18 18.08
N GLU A 32 1.92 6.58 19.10
CA GLU A 32 3.20 5.97 19.47
C GLU A 32 3.02 4.51 19.91
N PHE A 33 1.93 4.18 20.61
CA PHE A 33 1.61 2.80 20.98
C PHE A 33 1.36 1.93 19.74
N THR A 34 0.60 2.45 18.79
CA THR A 34 0.27 1.75 17.54
C THR A 34 1.52 1.58 16.68
N ALA A 35 2.37 2.59 16.60
CA ALA A 35 3.66 2.53 15.89
C ALA A 35 4.60 1.47 16.50
N THR A 36 4.74 1.48 17.82
CA THR A 36 5.57 0.51 18.54
C THR A 36 5.07 -0.92 18.34
N LEU A 37 3.75 -1.14 18.41
CA LEU A 37 3.12 -2.43 18.09
C LEU A 37 3.47 -2.90 16.69
N CYS A 38 3.39 -2.03 15.69
CA CYS A 38 3.71 -2.38 14.31
C CYS A 38 5.17 -2.85 14.13
N GLU A 39 6.12 -2.35 14.93
CA GLU A 39 7.52 -2.78 14.87
C GLU A 39 7.78 -4.11 15.57
N VAL A 40 7.02 -4.44 16.62
CA VAL A 40 7.23 -5.67 17.41
C VAL A 40 6.33 -6.82 16.99
N VAL A 41 5.18 -6.55 16.37
CA VAL A 41 4.26 -7.57 15.88
C VAL A 41 4.90 -8.30 14.70
N GLY A 42 4.98 -9.63 14.81
CA GLY A 42 5.54 -10.47 13.75
C GLY A 42 4.77 -10.35 12.43
N SER A 43 5.49 -10.56 11.31
CA SER A 43 4.99 -10.37 9.94
C SER A 43 3.73 -11.17 9.56
N ARG A 44 3.33 -12.17 10.36
CA ARG A 44 2.10 -12.97 10.14
C ARG A 44 0.83 -12.29 10.66
N SER A 45 0.95 -11.42 11.65
CA SER A 45 -0.19 -10.82 12.36
C SER A 45 -0.36 -9.32 12.06
N ILE A 46 0.69 -8.69 11.53
CA ILE A 46 0.72 -7.25 11.26
C ILE A 46 -0.35 -6.80 10.25
N ASP A 47 -0.66 -7.60 9.23
CA ASP A 47 -1.68 -7.22 8.23
C ASP A 47 -3.07 -7.15 8.84
N SER A 48 -3.44 -8.12 9.68
CA SER A 48 -4.72 -8.13 10.38
C SER A 48 -4.81 -7.00 11.41
N PHE A 49 -3.71 -6.70 12.09
CA PHE A 49 -3.62 -5.56 13.01
C PHE A 49 -3.77 -4.22 12.27
N LEU A 50 -2.98 -3.98 11.23
CA LEU A 50 -3.06 -2.77 10.40
C LEU A 50 -4.42 -2.61 9.76
N GLN A 51 -5.04 -3.69 9.27
CA GLN A 51 -6.41 -3.63 8.76
C GLN A 51 -7.39 -3.20 9.85
N THR A 52 -7.33 -3.81 11.04
CA THR A 52 -8.26 -3.48 12.13
C THR A 52 -8.08 -2.04 12.61
N VAL A 53 -6.84 -1.60 12.79
CA VAL A 53 -6.53 -0.25 13.26
C VAL A 53 -6.80 0.79 12.17
N MET A 54 -6.27 0.62 10.96
CA MET A 54 -6.38 1.62 9.90
C MET A 54 -7.77 1.68 9.26
N PHE A 55 -8.49 0.56 9.12
CA PHE A 55 -9.83 0.55 8.51
C PHE A 55 -10.98 0.61 9.49
N SER A 56 -10.75 0.29 10.77
CA SER A 56 -11.83 0.32 11.76
C SER A 56 -11.63 1.45 12.76
N LEU A 57 -10.44 1.62 13.35
CA LEU A 57 -10.22 2.58 14.44
C LEU A 57 -10.14 4.04 13.96
N TYR A 58 -9.66 4.27 12.74
CA TYR A 58 -9.58 5.59 12.09
C TYR A 58 -10.65 5.78 11.01
N VAL A 59 -11.85 5.23 11.23
CA VAL A 59 -13.00 5.41 10.32
C VAL A 59 -14.23 5.83 11.11
N SER A 60 -14.70 7.07 10.91
CA SER A 60 -16.02 7.55 11.35
C SER A 60 -16.68 8.48 10.35
N ASN A 61 -17.82 9.02 10.77
CA ASN A 61 -18.63 9.98 10.04
C ASN A 61 -17.95 11.35 9.85
N HIS A 62 -16.73 11.57 10.37
CA HIS A 62 -15.98 12.84 10.27
C HIS A 62 -14.69 12.64 9.46
N ALA A 63 -14.82 12.70 8.13
CA ALA A 63 -13.79 12.30 7.18
C ALA A 63 -12.44 13.06 7.29
N SER A 64 -12.41 14.31 7.78
CA SER A 64 -11.17 15.11 7.83
C SER A 64 -10.31 14.84 9.07
N GLU A 65 -10.93 14.67 10.24
CA GLU A 65 -10.20 14.48 11.51
C GLU A 65 -9.62 13.06 11.62
N ASP A 66 -10.37 12.07 11.14
CA ASP A 66 -9.91 10.69 11.09
C ASP A 66 -8.70 10.51 10.17
N GLU A 67 -8.67 11.24 9.06
CA GLU A 67 -7.55 11.20 8.14
C GLU A 67 -6.30 11.82 8.77
N LEU A 68 -6.43 12.94 9.50
CA LEU A 68 -5.31 13.55 10.23
C LEU A 68 -4.76 12.63 11.33
N LEU A 69 -5.63 11.96 12.07
CA LEU A 69 -5.24 10.99 13.10
C LEU A 69 -4.54 9.77 12.48
N LEU A 70 -5.02 9.30 11.33
CA LEU A 70 -4.39 8.21 10.59
C LEU A 70 -3.02 8.62 10.04
N LEU A 71 -2.89 9.83 9.49
CA LEU A 71 -1.62 10.37 9.03
C LEU A 71 -0.62 10.55 10.17
N SER A 72 -1.09 10.99 11.34
CA SER A 72 -0.27 11.06 12.56
C SER A 72 0.22 9.68 13.00
N MET A 73 -0.61 8.62 12.88
CA MET A 73 -0.17 7.24 13.12
C MET A 73 0.92 6.80 12.15
N ILE A 74 0.75 7.06 10.85
CA ILE A 74 1.76 6.75 9.82
C ILE A 74 3.06 7.52 10.09
N GLN A 75 2.96 8.79 10.49
CA GLN A 75 4.12 9.61 10.87
C GLN A 75 4.86 9.02 12.08
N ALA A 76 4.14 8.63 13.13
CA ALA A 76 4.73 7.97 14.30
C ALA A 76 5.41 6.65 13.93
N LEU A 77 4.79 5.86 13.03
CA LEU A 77 5.37 4.62 12.52
C LEU A 77 6.67 4.87 11.74
N LEU A 78 6.67 5.86 10.84
CA LEU A 78 7.86 6.27 10.10
C LEU A 78 8.99 6.72 11.04
N ALA A 79 8.66 7.56 12.03
CA ALA A 79 9.62 8.05 13.01
C ALA A 79 10.19 6.92 13.87
N SER A 80 9.35 6.00 14.35
CA SER A 80 9.78 4.82 15.11
C SER A 80 10.74 3.96 14.29
N ARG A 81 10.40 3.71 13.02
CA ARG A 81 11.19 2.87 12.12
C ARG A 81 12.59 3.43 11.84
N ILE A 82 12.76 4.75 11.81
CA ILE A 82 14.10 5.38 11.69
C ILE A 82 15.02 4.92 12.83
N GLY A 83 14.49 4.76 14.05
CA GLY A 83 15.25 4.24 15.18
C GLY A 83 15.67 2.78 15.06
N PHE A 84 14.94 1.97 14.28
CA PHE A 84 15.23 0.54 14.06
C PHE A 84 16.05 0.24 12.81
N THR A 85 16.31 1.25 11.97
CA THR A 85 16.92 1.05 10.65
C THR A 85 18.32 1.65 10.62
N THR A 86 19.33 0.85 10.26
CA THR A 86 20.72 1.31 10.14
C THR A 86 21.05 1.82 8.73
N GLU A 87 20.33 1.35 7.71
CA GLU A 87 20.55 1.73 6.31
C GLU A 87 19.28 2.26 5.63
N LEU A 88 19.40 3.33 4.85
CA LEU A 88 18.27 3.94 4.14
C LEU A 88 17.57 2.94 3.18
N THR A 89 18.32 2.00 2.62
CA THR A 89 17.84 0.92 1.74
C THR A 89 16.91 -0.07 2.45
N GLU A 90 17.05 -0.26 3.76
CA GLU A 90 16.21 -1.15 4.57
C GLU A 90 14.92 -0.49 5.05
N PHE A 91 14.85 0.85 4.97
CA PHE A 91 13.72 1.64 5.50
C PHE A 91 12.41 1.36 4.75
N LEU A 92 12.47 1.28 3.42
CA LEU A 92 11.31 1.06 2.52
C LEU A 92 11.38 -0.26 1.74
N HIS A 93 12.20 -1.20 2.19
CA HIS A 93 12.22 -2.52 1.55
C HIS A 93 10.81 -3.14 1.57
N THR A 94 10.51 -3.95 0.55
CA THR A 94 9.26 -4.73 0.51
C THR A 94 9.12 -5.50 1.81
N ASN A 95 7.93 -5.45 2.43
CA ASN A 95 7.55 -6.23 3.62
C ASN A 95 7.84 -5.60 5.00
N THR A 96 8.30 -4.34 5.08
CA THR A 96 8.36 -3.60 6.35
C THR A 96 6.98 -3.19 6.87
N PRO A 97 6.81 -2.95 8.19
CA PRO A 97 5.59 -2.37 8.76
C PRO A 97 5.11 -1.12 8.04
N VAL A 98 6.04 -0.21 7.72
CA VAL A 98 5.80 1.00 6.94
C VAL A 98 5.25 0.67 5.54
N SER A 99 5.92 -0.20 4.78
CA SER A 99 5.49 -0.55 3.42
C SER A 99 4.10 -1.19 3.39
N ARG A 100 3.77 -2.02 4.40
CA ARG A 100 2.46 -2.64 4.56
C ARG A 100 1.40 -1.62 4.95
N ALA A 101 1.70 -0.73 5.90
CA ALA A 101 0.78 0.36 6.29
C ALA A 101 0.45 1.28 5.12
N LEU A 102 1.46 1.68 4.32
CA LEU A 102 1.25 2.49 3.11
C LEU A 102 0.43 1.75 2.04
N THR A 103 0.64 0.44 1.90
CA THR A 103 -0.18 -0.42 1.00
C THR A 103 -1.63 -0.52 1.47
N VAL A 104 -1.86 -0.59 2.78
CA VAL A 104 -3.19 -0.62 3.39
C VAL A 104 -3.88 0.75 3.21
N TYR A 105 -3.14 1.84 3.43
CA TYR A 105 -3.62 3.21 3.25
C TYR A 105 -4.02 3.50 1.80
N SER A 106 -3.20 3.10 0.82
CA SER A 106 -3.47 3.34 -0.61
C SER A 106 -4.71 2.62 -1.15
N ARG A 107 -5.20 1.60 -0.43
CA ARG A 107 -6.46 0.90 -0.74
C ARG A 107 -7.71 1.61 -0.21
N ARG A 108 -7.58 2.69 0.57
CA ARG A 108 -8.72 3.51 0.99
C ARG A 108 -9.33 4.23 -0.21
N ALA A 109 -10.62 4.57 -0.12
CA ALA A 109 -11.38 5.14 -1.23
C ALA A 109 -10.74 6.43 -1.80
N SER A 110 -10.23 7.31 -0.94
CA SER A 110 -9.65 8.60 -1.35
C SER A 110 -8.39 8.42 -2.24
N PRO A 111 -7.33 7.70 -1.82
CA PRO A 111 -6.18 7.42 -2.70
C PRO A 111 -6.54 6.59 -3.95
N HIS A 112 -7.42 5.60 -3.81
CA HIS A 112 -7.84 4.74 -4.93
C HIS A 112 -8.58 5.52 -6.01
N ASP A 113 -9.53 6.39 -5.64
CA ASP A 113 -10.30 7.21 -6.57
C ASP A 113 -9.42 8.23 -7.30
N TYR A 114 -8.38 8.72 -6.63
CA TYR A 114 -7.37 9.53 -7.29
C TYR A 114 -6.60 8.74 -8.35
N LEU A 115 -6.03 7.56 -8.01
CA LEU A 115 -5.31 6.73 -8.96
C LEU A 115 -6.17 6.39 -10.17
N LYS A 116 -7.44 6.06 -9.93
CA LYS A 116 -8.43 5.85 -11.00
C LYS A 116 -8.60 7.09 -11.86
N ARG A 117 -8.73 8.28 -11.27
CA ARG A 117 -8.90 9.54 -12.04
C ARG A 117 -7.68 9.85 -12.92
N VAL A 118 -6.47 9.64 -12.41
CA VAL A 118 -5.23 9.95 -13.13
C VAL A 118 -4.94 8.94 -14.24
N LEU A 119 -5.12 7.65 -13.94
CA LEU A 119 -4.67 6.59 -14.83
C LEU A 119 -5.76 6.04 -15.75
N ALA A 120 -7.04 6.17 -15.41
CA ALA A 120 -8.11 5.48 -16.14
C ALA A 120 -8.19 5.89 -17.62
N GLU A 121 -8.03 7.17 -17.95
CA GLU A 121 -8.07 7.64 -19.35
C GLU A 121 -6.93 7.00 -20.17
N ARG A 122 -5.70 7.03 -19.64
CA ARG A 122 -4.52 6.47 -20.30
C ARG A 122 -4.58 4.95 -20.44
N ILE A 123 -5.05 4.24 -19.39
CA ILE A 123 -5.28 2.79 -19.43
C ILE A 123 -6.36 2.47 -20.47
N SER A 124 -7.47 3.22 -20.49
CA SER A 124 -8.55 3.01 -21.45
C SER A 124 -8.08 3.20 -22.88
N HIS A 125 -7.24 4.22 -23.13
CA HIS A 125 -6.58 4.40 -24.42
C HIS A 125 -5.74 3.18 -24.80
N LEU A 126 -4.90 2.64 -23.91
CA LEU A 126 -4.12 1.44 -24.22
C LEU A 126 -4.99 0.22 -24.52
N VAL A 127 -6.00 -0.03 -23.69
CA VAL A 127 -6.91 -1.18 -23.84
C VAL A 127 -7.70 -1.12 -25.15
N ALA A 128 -7.98 0.08 -25.67
CA ALA A 128 -8.69 0.27 -26.93
C ALA A 128 -7.85 -0.03 -28.19
N HIS A 129 -6.52 -0.23 -28.07
CA HIS A 129 -5.66 -0.56 -29.21
C HIS A 129 -5.47 -2.07 -29.34
N ASP A 130 -6.44 -2.76 -29.96
CA ASP A 130 -6.43 -4.23 -30.14
C ASP A 130 -5.21 -4.77 -30.91
N GLN A 131 -4.53 -3.92 -31.69
CA GLN A 131 -3.35 -4.29 -32.49
C GLN A 131 -2.03 -3.78 -31.89
N LEU A 132 -2.04 -3.26 -30.68
CA LEU A 132 -0.82 -2.77 -30.02
C LEU A 132 0.13 -3.93 -29.74
N ASN A 133 1.26 -3.97 -30.45
CA ASN A 133 2.34 -4.93 -30.22
C ASN A 133 3.62 -4.17 -29.86
N VAL A 134 4.04 -4.30 -28.61
CA VAL A 134 5.24 -3.66 -28.06
C VAL A 134 6.34 -4.67 -27.71
N GLU A 135 6.30 -5.87 -28.31
CA GLU A 135 7.34 -6.89 -28.14
C GLU A 135 8.68 -6.38 -28.72
N ILE A 136 9.72 -6.40 -27.90
CA ILE A 136 11.07 -5.90 -28.24
C ILE A 136 12.11 -7.02 -28.25
N ASP A 137 11.73 -8.24 -27.87
CA ASP A 137 12.57 -9.44 -27.96
C ASP A 137 12.89 -9.76 -29.44
N PRO A 138 14.16 -9.67 -29.86
CA PRO A 138 14.55 -9.88 -31.25
C PRO A 138 14.13 -11.24 -31.83
N VAL A 139 14.19 -12.31 -31.03
CA VAL A 139 13.87 -13.66 -31.50
C VAL A 139 12.37 -13.76 -31.80
N LYS A 140 11.52 -13.23 -30.92
CA LYS A 140 10.08 -13.22 -31.13
C LYS A 140 9.65 -12.28 -32.24
N VAL A 141 10.28 -11.11 -32.36
CA VAL A 141 10.03 -10.17 -33.46
C VAL A 141 10.39 -10.83 -34.80
N TYR A 142 11.53 -11.50 -34.87
CA TYR A 142 11.94 -12.26 -36.05
C TYR A 142 10.92 -13.34 -36.41
N ALA A 143 10.50 -14.17 -35.45
CA ALA A 143 9.49 -15.19 -35.68
C ALA A 143 8.15 -14.61 -36.16
N GLN A 144 7.69 -13.50 -35.57
CA GLN A 144 6.48 -12.78 -36.02
C GLN A 144 6.62 -12.24 -37.44
N MET A 145 7.78 -11.68 -37.77
CA MET A 145 8.08 -11.15 -39.10
C MET A 145 8.06 -12.27 -40.15
N VAL A 146 8.71 -13.41 -39.88
CA VAL A 146 8.71 -14.57 -40.79
C VAL A 146 7.29 -15.09 -41.00
N ALA A 147 6.52 -15.28 -39.93
CA ALA A 147 5.13 -15.72 -40.02
C ALA A 147 4.27 -14.77 -40.85
N GLN A 148 4.46 -13.45 -40.71
CA GLN A 148 3.73 -12.45 -41.49
C GLN A 148 4.11 -12.51 -42.98
N ILE A 149 5.40 -12.65 -43.29
CA ILE A 149 5.88 -12.77 -44.69
C ILE A 149 5.30 -14.01 -45.36
N GLU A 150 5.24 -15.14 -44.66
CA GLU A 150 4.69 -16.39 -45.21
C GLU A 150 3.18 -16.32 -45.41
N LEU A 151 2.45 -15.68 -44.48
CA LEU A 151 1.02 -15.40 -44.63
C LEU A 151 0.75 -14.53 -45.85
N ASP A 152 1.54 -13.46 -46.05
CA ASP A 152 1.37 -12.52 -47.17
C ASP A 152 1.79 -13.14 -48.51
N ALA A 153 2.82 -14.00 -48.52
CA ALA A 153 3.31 -14.69 -49.71
C ALA A 153 2.51 -15.95 -50.07
N GLY A 154 1.66 -16.45 -49.17
CA GLY A 154 0.85 -17.67 -49.36
C GLY A 154 1.66 -18.96 -49.54
N SER A 155 2.96 -18.94 -49.23
CA SER A 155 3.87 -20.09 -49.32
C SER A 155 5.00 -19.93 -48.30
N GLN A 156 5.60 -21.05 -47.87
CA GLN A 156 6.78 -20.99 -47.00
C GLN A 156 7.94 -20.34 -47.78
N ALA A 157 8.17 -19.06 -47.52
CA ALA A 157 9.39 -18.40 -47.92
C ALA A 157 10.51 -19.15 -47.20
N GLY A 158 11.52 -19.66 -47.92
CA GLY A 158 12.60 -20.51 -47.38
C GLY A 158 13.53 -19.82 -46.37
N ILE A 159 12.96 -19.09 -45.42
CA ILE A 159 13.55 -18.30 -44.36
C ILE A 159 13.63 -19.21 -43.12
N PRO A 160 14.80 -19.31 -42.46
CA PRO A 160 14.93 -20.08 -41.23
C PRO A 160 13.93 -19.62 -40.17
N HIS A 161 13.19 -20.53 -39.53
CA HIS A 161 12.20 -20.17 -38.50
C HIS A 161 12.83 -20.04 -37.11
N GLU A 162 13.92 -20.75 -36.86
CA GLU A 162 14.67 -20.71 -35.61
C GLU A 162 16.05 -20.16 -35.89
N VAL A 163 16.31 -18.97 -35.33
CA VAL A 163 17.62 -18.30 -35.38
C VAL A 163 18.07 -18.02 -33.95
N SER A 164 19.39 -17.94 -33.74
CA SER A 164 19.92 -17.52 -32.45
C SER A 164 19.57 -16.06 -32.16
N ALA A 165 19.60 -15.68 -30.87
CA ALA A 165 19.34 -14.30 -30.44
C ALA A 165 20.25 -13.29 -31.15
N ASP A 166 21.54 -13.60 -31.32
CA ASP A 166 22.49 -12.72 -32.00
C ASP A 166 22.11 -12.50 -33.47
N VAL A 167 21.75 -13.56 -34.18
CA VAL A 167 21.36 -13.49 -35.60
C VAL A 167 20.05 -12.73 -35.78
N ALA A 168 19.07 -12.95 -34.90
CA ALA A 168 17.82 -12.20 -34.92
C ALA A 168 18.04 -10.70 -34.65
N ALA A 169 18.97 -10.38 -33.74
CA ALA A 169 19.23 -9.01 -33.31
C ALA A 169 20.09 -8.22 -34.33
N GLU A 170 20.85 -8.90 -35.19
CA GLU A 170 21.59 -8.31 -36.31
C GLU A 170 20.72 -8.06 -37.57
N ASP A 171 19.55 -8.70 -37.68
CA ASP A 171 18.66 -8.52 -38.84
C ASP A 171 18.12 -7.07 -38.93
N SER A 172 18.35 -6.43 -40.08
CA SER A 172 18.00 -5.02 -40.28
C SER A 172 16.50 -4.74 -40.24
N ASN A 173 15.65 -5.70 -40.64
CA ASN A 173 14.20 -5.56 -40.59
C ASN A 173 13.70 -5.71 -39.15
N VAL A 174 14.23 -6.68 -38.40
CA VAL A 174 13.97 -6.83 -36.96
C VAL A 174 14.36 -5.58 -36.19
N GLN A 175 15.56 -5.03 -36.46
CA GLN A 175 16.01 -3.78 -35.84
C GLN A 175 15.08 -2.60 -36.16
N ALA A 176 14.59 -2.48 -37.39
CA ALA A 176 13.64 -1.43 -37.78
C ALA A 176 12.29 -1.57 -37.05
N ILE A 177 11.76 -2.80 -36.96
CA ILE A 177 10.51 -3.09 -36.23
C ILE A 177 10.68 -2.78 -34.74
N ILE A 178 11.75 -3.23 -34.11
CA ILE A 178 12.05 -2.95 -32.70
C ILE A 178 12.20 -1.45 -32.46
N ALA A 179 12.91 -0.74 -33.35
CA ALA A 179 13.08 0.71 -33.23
C ALA A 179 11.73 1.45 -33.23
N GLN A 180 10.82 1.09 -34.13
CA GLN A 180 9.47 1.66 -34.17
C GLN A 180 8.68 1.36 -32.89
N ARG A 181 8.74 0.12 -32.40
CA ARG A 181 8.08 -0.30 -31.15
C ARG A 181 8.65 0.42 -29.94
N LEU A 182 9.97 0.63 -29.89
CA LEU A 182 10.63 1.40 -28.83
C LEU A 182 10.18 2.88 -28.83
N THR A 183 10.05 3.51 -30.00
CA THR A 183 9.50 4.86 -30.10
C THR A 183 8.07 4.92 -29.57
N MET A 184 7.24 3.92 -29.91
CA MET A 184 5.86 3.82 -29.43
C MET A 184 5.80 3.60 -27.91
N LEU A 185 6.60 2.68 -27.37
CA LEU A 185 6.74 2.43 -25.93
C LEU A 185 7.16 3.69 -25.18
N THR A 186 8.14 4.41 -25.71
CA THR A 186 8.63 5.66 -25.13
C THR A 186 7.52 6.70 -25.10
N SER A 187 6.76 6.84 -26.19
CA SER A 187 5.62 7.76 -26.28
C SER A 187 4.50 7.39 -25.30
N ILE A 188 4.20 6.10 -25.14
CA ILE A 188 3.21 5.61 -24.17
C ILE A 188 3.69 5.94 -22.75
N ALA A 189 4.92 5.54 -22.40
CA ALA A 189 5.51 5.79 -21.09
C ALA A 189 5.54 7.28 -20.74
N GLU A 190 5.90 8.14 -21.70
CA GLU A 190 5.89 9.58 -21.55
C GLU A 190 4.47 10.13 -21.30
N GLY A 191 3.46 9.59 -21.98
CA GLY A 191 2.06 9.97 -21.77
C GLY A 191 1.52 9.62 -20.38
N PHE A 192 1.94 8.47 -19.82
CA PHE A 192 1.64 8.08 -18.45
C PHE A 192 2.37 8.97 -17.45
N LEU A 193 3.70 9.10 -17.60
CA LEU A 193 4.54 9.87 -16.69
C LEU A 193 4.12 11.35 -16.66
N SER A 194 3.86 11.95 -17.82
CA SER A 194 3.34 13.32 -17.90
C SER A 194 1.96 13.46 -17.26
N GLY A 195 1.07 12.48 -17.43
CA GLY A 195 -0.24 12.49 -16.77
C GLY A 195 -0.13 12.47 -15.24
N ILE A 196 0.78 11.64 -14.70
CA ILE A 196 1.05 11.52 -13.27
C ILE A 196 1.73 12.79 -12.72
N ILE A 197 2.70 13.35 -13.44
CA ILE A 197 3.40 14.58 -13.03
C ILE A 197 2.46 15.79 -13.09
N GLN A 198 1.52 15.84 -14.03
CA GLN A 198 0.58 16.96 -14.13
C GLN A 198 -0.55 16.89 -13.10
N SER A 199 -0.87 15.71 -12.56
CA SER A 199 -1.88 15.54 -11.51
C SER A 199 -1.39 15.91 -10.10
N ILE A 200 -0.31 16.69 -10.03
CA ILE A 200 0.53 17.00 -8.85
C ILE A 200 -0.19 17.63 -7.65
N ASP A 201 -1.46 18.02 -7.74
CA ASP A 201 -2.19 18.40 -6.52
C ASP A 201 -2.55 17.20 -5.65
N GLN A 202 -2.38 15.94 -6.10
CA GLN A 202 -3.00 14.79 -5.44
C GLN A 202 -2.22 13.46 -5.42
N ILE A 203 -0.88 13.46 -5.28
CA ILE A 203 -0.10 12.43 -4.52
C ILE A 203 0.88 11.52 -5.29
N ALA A 204 2.06 11.43 -4.67
CA ALA A 204 3.16 10.49 -4.81
C ALA A 204 2.77 9.04 -4.49
N ASN A 205 3.22 8.09 -5.32
CA ASN A 205 3.68 6.75 -4.88
C ASN A 205 4.05 5.83 -6.06
N LEU A 206 4.11 6.32 -7.30
CA LEU A 206 4.55 5.52 -8.46
C LEU A 206 6.08 5.48 -8.66
N LEU A 207 6.87 6.17 -7.83
CA LEU A 207 8.30 6.36 -8.09
C LEU A 207 9.24 5.34 -7.46
N THR A 208 8.76 4.50 -6.55
CA THR A 208 9.60 3.46 -5.96
C THR A 208 10.02 2.40 -7.00
N SER A 209 9.28 2.23 -8.11
CA SER A 209 9.67 1.31 -9.19
C SER A 209 10.60 1.93 -10.24
N LEU A 210 10.82 3.26 -10.21
CA LEU A 210 11.69 3.98 -11.14
C LEU A 210 12.99 4.44 -10.48
N ALA A 211 13.01 4.62 -9.16
CA ALA A 211 14.19 5.00 -8.39
C ALA A 211 15.12 3.82 -8.03
N ALA A 212 14.66 2.58 -8.22
CA ALA A 212 15.52 1.41 -8.11
C ALA A 212 16.34 1.30 -9.39
N GLU A 213 17.58 1.78 -9.38
CA GLU A 213 18.56 1.51 -10.44
C GLU A 213 18.63 -0.01 -10.69
N PRO A 214 18.33 -0.51 -11.89
CA PRO A 214 18.84 -1.80 -12.26
C PRO A 214 20.24 -1.63 -12.85
N SER A 215 21.21 -2.37 -12.32
CA SER A 215 22.51 -2.54 -12.95
C SER A 215 22.36 -3.38 -14.23
N TYR A 216 22.01 -2.75 -15.35
CA TYR A 216 22.06 -3.38 -16.67
C TYR A 216 23.23 -2.81 -17.47
N GLU A 217 24.44 -3.07 -17.00
CA GLU A 217 25.62 -3.03 -17.88
C GLU A 217 25.64 -4.36 -18.64
N ASN A 218 25.21 -4.37 -19.91
CA ASN A 218 25.80 -5.15 -21.03
C ASN A 218 24.89 -5.37 -22.27
N ASP A 219 23.63 -4.93 -22.28
CA ASP A 219 22.73 -5.19 -23.42
C ASP A 219 22.50 -3.95 -24.32
N TRP A 220 22.97 -4.01 -25.57
CA TRP A 220 22.95 -2.88 -26.51
C TRP A 220 21.53 -2.40 -26.89
N TYR A 221 20.55 -3.29 -26.83
CA TYR A 221 19.14 -2.98 -27.08
C TYR A 221 18.50 -2.22 -25.90
N MET A 222 19.15 -2.20 -24.72
CA MET A 222 18.78 -1.42 -23.53
C MET A 222 19.54 -0.08 -23.42
N ALA A 223 20.39 0.26 -24.39
CA ALA A 223 21.09 1.56 -24.43
C ALA A 223 20.21 2.71 -24.93
N LYS A 224 19.19 2.44 -25.76
CA LYS A 224 18.28 3.47 -26.34
C LYS A 224 17.29 4.10 -25.35
N PRO A 225 16.81 3.41 -24.30
CA PRO A 225 16.02 4.04 -23.23
C PRO A 225 16.85 4.92 -22.29
N LYS A 226 18.19 4.82 -22.28
CA LYS A 226 19.05 5.54 -21.32
C LYS A 226 18.83 7.07 -21.33
N PRO A 227 18.72 7.76 -22.49
CA PRO A 227 18.39 9.19 -22.52
C PRO A 227 16.96 9.49 -22.02
N PHE A 228 16.01 8.57 -22.18
CA PHE A 228 14.68 8.71 -21.58
C PHE A 228 14.74 8.59 -20.06
N VAL A 229 15.52 7.65 -19.53
CA VAL A 229 15.75 7.49 -18.08
C VAL A 229 16.44 8.73 -17.52
N ASP A 230 17.55 9.17 -18.13
CA ASP A 230 18.33 10.32 -17.67
C ASP A 230 17.52 11.64 -17.73
N ASN A 231 16.71 11.83 -18.78
CA ASN A 231 15.88 13.03 -18.94
C ASN A 231 14.67 13.04 -17.98
N ASN A 232 14.16 11.86 -17.61
CA ASN A 232 13.07 11.73 -16.66
C ASN A 232 13.54 11.67 -15.21
N GLN A 233 14.81 11.37 -14.93
CA GLN A 233 15.39 11.42 -13.59
C GLN A 233 15.21 12.82 -12.97
N LYS A 234 15.59 13.89 -13.67
CA LYS A 234 15.41 15.27 -13.18
C LYS A 234 13.94 15.64 -12.95
N ARG A 235 13.05 15.18 -13.82
CA ARG A 235 11.59 15.42 -13.69
C ARG A 235 11.02 14.67 -12.50
N THR A 236 11.51 13.46 -12.28
CA THR A 236 11.18 12.59 -11.14
C THR A 236 11.67 13.20 -9.83
N ASP A 237 12.91 13.70 -9.79
CA ASP A 237 13.48 14.36 -8.62
C ASP A 237 12.69 15.63 -8.28
N ALA A 238 12.43 16.50 -9.28
CA ALA A 238 11.63 17.70 -9.09
C ALA A 238 10.20 17.39 -8.62
N PHE A 239 9.61 16.30 -9.14
CA PHE A 239 8.32 15.78 -8.70
C PHE A 239 8.39 15.31 -7.23
N LEU A 240 9.40 14.53 -6.84
CA LEU A 240 9.59 14.08 -5.46
C LEU A 240 9.79 15.24 -4.49
N TYR A 241 10.59 16.24 -4.86
CA TYR A 241 10.77 17.44 -4.03
C TYR A 241 9.45 18.19 -3.83
N LYS A 242 8.67 18.38 -4.90
CA LYS A 242 7.38 19.06 -4.81
C LYS A 242 6.35 18.28 -3.98
N LEU A 243 6.44 16.96 -3.94
CA LEU A 243 5.58 16.12 -3.11
C LEU A 243 5.93 16.17 -1.62
N CYS A 244 7.19 16.44 -1.30
CA CYS A 244 7.63 16.64 0.08
C CYS A 244 7.41 18.08 0.55
N ASP A 245 7.15 19.02 -0.37
CA ASP A 245 6.84 20.43 -0.10
C ASP A 245 5.35 20.61 0.21
N VAL A 246 4.93 20.06 1.36
CA VAL A 246 3.55 20.12 1.87
C VAL A 246 3.56 20.79 3.24
N ASP A 247 2.55 21.61 3.51
CA ASP A 247 2.39 22.25 4.82
C ASP A 247 2.32 21.20 5.93
N ASP A 248 3.00 21.45 7.04
CA ASP A 248 2.86 20.64 8.25
C ASP A 248 1.40 20.65 8.69
N PHE A 249 0.81 19.46 8.86
CA PHE A 249 -0.54 19.36 9.41
C PHE A 249 -0.47 19.48 10.93
N ASP A 250 -1.19 20.44 11.49
CA ASP A 250 -1.22 20.68 12.93
C ASP A 250 -2.07 19.59 13.60
N SER A 251 -1.41 18.54 14.13
CA SER A 251 -2.06 17.42 14.83
C SER A 251 -2.76 17.83 16.14
N ALA A 252 -2.59 19.08 16.56
CA ALA A 252 -3.11 19.63 17.81
C ALA A 252 -4.63 19.89 17.82
N GLN A 253 -5.34 19.75 16.69
CA GLN A 253 -6.79 19.96 16.65
C GLN A 253 -7.54 18.74 17.21
N ARG A 254 -7.41 18.56 18.53
CA ARG A 254 -8.12 17.55 19.34
C ARG A 254 -9.57 17.97 19.50
N SER A 255 -10.43 17.54 18.59
CA SER A 255 -11.87 17.65 18.75
C SER A 255 -12.33 16.68 19.86
N GLY A 256 -12.96 17.21 20.91
CA GLY A 256 -13.59 16.43 22.00
C GLY A 256 -14.87 15.69 21.56
N GLY A 257 -14.88 15.16 20.33
CA GLY A 257 -16.04 14.51 19.72
C GLY A 257 -16.30 13.13 20.30
N ARG A 258 -17.58 12.80 20.53
CA ARG A 258 -17.99 11.43 20.90
C ARG A 258 -17.88 10.52 19.69
N TYR A 259 -16.85 9.67 19.66
CA TYR A 259 -16.64 8.73 18.58
C TYR A 259 -17.29 7.38 18.86
N ARG A 260 -17.85 6.78 17.81
CA ARG A 260 -18.43 5.44 17.86
C ARG A 260 -17.59 4.49 17.03
N TYR A 261 -16.99 3.52 17.70
CA TYR A 261 -16.13 2.52 17.10
C TYR A 261 -16.88 1.21 16.94
N LYS A 262 -17.00 0.69 15.72
CA LYS A 262 -17.65 -0.60 15.46
C LYS A 262 -16.57 -1.67 15.29
N ILE A 263 -16.62 -2.71 16.11
CA ILE A 263 -15.64 -3.80 16.10
C ILE A 263 -16.34 -5.12 16.42
N THR A 264 -15.89 -6.23 15.82
CA THR A 264 -16.36 -7.57 16.19
C THR A 264 -15.73 -8.03 17.51
N VAL A 265 -16.38 -8.96 18.20
CA VAL A 265 -15.83 -9.51 19.45
C VAL A 265 -14.50 -10.22 19.21
N ASN A 266 -14.37 -10.93 18.09
CA ASN A 266 -13.11 -11.60 17.74
C ASN A 266 -11.97 -10.62 17.42
N GLU A 267 -12.23 -9.53 16.69
CA GLU A 267 -11.24 -8.49 16.46
C GLU A 267 -10.79 -7.86 17.79
N LEU A 268 -11.74 -7.60 18.69
CA LEU A 268 -11.47 -7.03 20.00
C LEU A 268 -10.57 -7.94 20.86
N TYR A 269 -10.86 -9.24 20.91
CA TYR A 269 -9.99 -10.22 21.59
C TYR A 269 -8.64 -10.37 20.91
N ASN A 270 -8.56 -10.35 19.57
CA ASN A 270 -7.28 -10.43 18.88
C ASN A 270 -6.40 -9.22 19.18
N ASN A 271 -6.95 -8.01 19.22
CA ASN A 271 -6.20 -6.81 19.57
C ASN A 271 -5.70 -6.86 21.01
N GLN A 272 -6.55 -7.26 21.97
CA GLN A 272 -6.10 -7.46 23.35
C GLN A 272 -4.98 -8.48 23.45
N ARG A 273 -5.10 -9.61 22.74
CA ARG A 273 -4.07 -10.66 22.72
C ARG A 273 -2.73 -10.13 22.19
N LEU A 274 -2.76 -9.39 21.07
CA LEU A 274 -1.56 -8.81 20.48
C LEU A 274 -0.88 -7.82 21.45
N LEU A 275 -1.67 -6.93 22.08
CA LEU A 275 -1.18 -6.00 23.10
C LEU A 275 -0.55 -6.73 24.29
N GLN A 276 -1.15 -7.82 24.75
CA GLN A 276 -0.64 -8.62 25.86
C GLN A 276 0.61 -9.44 25.50
N GLN A 277 0.75 -9.87 24.24
CA GLN A 277 1.96 -10.54 23.76
C GLN A 277 3.18 -9.63 23.73
N HIS A 278 2.95 -8.34 23.48
CA HIS A 278 3.99 -7.31 23.36
C HIS A 278 3.95 -6.31 24.51
N TYR A 279 3.46 -6.75 25.68
CA TYR A 279 3.15 -5.91 26.82
C TYR A 279 4.33 -5.02 27.27
N ASP A 280 5.53 -5.60 27.37
CA ASP A 280 6.73 -4.89 27.82
C ASP A 280 7.24 -3.86 26.81
N ALA A 281 6.99 -4.08 25.52
CA ALA A 281 7.42 -3.16 24.47
C ALA A 281 6.47 -1.94 24.36
N VAL A 282 5.17 -2.17 24.56
CA VAL A 282 4.13 -1.17 24.31
C VAL A 282 3.75 -0.41 25.58
N ALA A 283 3.89 -1.03 26.76
CA ALA A 283 3.59 -0.44 28.06
C ALA A 283 4.81 -0.49 28.98
N ALA A 284 5.95 0.02 28.48
CA ALA A 284 7.22 0.06 29.19
C ALA A 284 7.15 0.87 30.50
N ASP A 285 6.29 1.89 30.56
CA ASP A 285 6.02 2.63 31.79
C ASP A 285 5.08 1.82 32.72
N ASP A 286 5.57 1.51 33.91
CA ASP A 286 4.85 0.75 34.94
C ASP A 286 3.57 1.47 35.41
N ASP A 287 3.51 2.81 35.33
CA ASP A 287 2.35 3.63 35.70
C ASP A 287 1.47 4.05 34.50
N GLY A 288 1.86 3.62 33.30
CA GLY A 288 1.20 3.98 32.05
C GLY A 288 -0.30 3.65 32.02
N VAL A 289 -1.09 4.50 31.37
CA VAL A 289 -2.56 4.32 31.27
C VAL A 289 -2.89 2.98 30.59
N LEU A 290 -2.14 2.61 29.55
CA LEU A 290 -2.33 1.36 28.81
C LEU A 290 -2.08 0.12 29.68
N ARG A 291 -1.01 0.15 30.49
CA ARG A 291 -0.63 -0.87 31.46
C ARG A 291 -1.76 -1.18 32.43
N ARG A 292 -2.34 -0.13 33.02
CA ARG A 292 -3.45 -0.23 33.98
C ARG A 292 -4.70 -0.83 33.34
N ILE A 293 -5.08 -0.35 32.16
CA ILE A 293 -6.26 -0.87 31.43
C ILE A 293 -6.09 -2.36 31.10
N LEU A 294 -4.91 -2.76 30.60
CA LEU A 294 -4.64 -4.16 30.26
C LEU A 294 -4.61 -5.08 31.48
N ASN A 295 -4.15 -4.59 32.63
CA ASN A 295 -4.19 -5.33 33.90
C ASN A 295 -5.62 -5.52 34.40
N GLU A 296 -6.45 -4.48 34.31
CA GLU A 296 -7.87 -4.55 34.69
C GLU A 296 -8.67 -5.47 33.75
N LEU A 297 -8.34 -5.50 32.45
CA LEU A 297 -8.95 -6.41 31.48
C LEU A 297 -8.59 -7.88 31.70
N GLY A 298 -7.52 -8.18 32.45
CA GLY A 298 -7.13 -9.55 32.77
C GLY A 298 -6.79 -10.41 31.55
N ARG A 299 -6.99 -11.72 31.63
CA ARG A 299 -6.63 -12.64 30.53
C ARG A 299 -7.58 -12.49 29.35
N THR A 300 -7.01 -12.44 28.13
CA THR A 300 -7.82 -12.40 26.91
C THR A 300 -8.65 -13.68 26.75
N PRO A 301 -9.97 -13.57 26.49
CA PRO A 301 -10.83 -14.73 26.20
C PRO A 301 -10.45 -15.49 24.91
N SER A 302 -10.99 -16.71 24.75
CA SER A 302 -10.91 -17.43 23.48
C SER A 302 -11.83 -16.78 22.44
N GLN A 303 -11.44 -16.88 21.17
CA GLN A 303 -12.28 -16.40 20.08
C GLN A 303 -13.61 -17.18 20.03
N LEU A 304 -14.67 -16.48 19.66
CA LEU A 304 -15.98 -17.06 19.40
C LEU A 304 -15.96 -17.80 18.05
N PRO A 305 -16.77 -18.87 17.90
CA PRO A 305 -17.04 -19.45 16.59
C PRO A 305 -17.49 -18.37 15.60
N HIS A 306 -17.13 -18.48 14.32
CA HIS A 306 -17.47 -17.46 13.33
C HIS A 306 -18.99 -17.22 13.21
N SER A 307 -19.81 -18.24 13.47
CA SER A 307 -21.28 -18.13 13.51
C SER A 307 -21.82 -17.31 14.68
N GLU A 308 -21.01 -17.11 15.72
CA GLU A 308 -21.35 -16.41 16.96
C GLU A 308 -20.57 -15.09 17.10
N ASP A 309 -19.74 -14.74 16.12
CA ASP A 309 -19.02 -13.48 16.10
C ASP A 309 -19.98 -12.34 15.75
N PHE A 310 -20.12 -11.38 16.66
CA PHE A 310 -21.03 -10.25 16.49
C PHE A 310 -20.31 -8.92 16.67
N ALA A 311 -20.83 -7.89 16.01
CA ALA A 311 -20.32 -6.53 16.11
C ALA A 311 -20.89 -5.82 17.33
N ILE A 312 -20.03 -5.07 18.02
CA ILE A 312 -20.39 -4.16 19.10
C ILE A 312 -20.01 -2.72 18.74
N GLU A 313 -20.64 -1.75 19.39
CA GLU A 313 -20.33 -0.33 19.22
C GLU A 313 -19.78 0.25 20.53
N LEU A 314 -18.48 0.59 20.52
CA LEU A 314 -17.79 1.23 21.63
C LEU A 314 -17.88 2.74 21.52
N ARG A 315 -18.00 3.43 22.66
CA ARG A 315 -18.00 4.89 22.71
C ARG A 315 -16.63 5.35 23.21
N LEU A 316 -15.78 5.79 22.29
CA LEU A 316 -14.45 6.25 22.64
C LEU A 316 -14.54 7.66 23.23
N SER A 317 -13.90 7.86 24.37
CA SER A 317 -13.70 9.18 24.98
C SER A 317 -12.25 9.61 24.76
N SER A 318 -12.06 10.87 24.39
CA SER A 318 -10.80 11.57 24.62
C SER A 318 -10.55 11.58 26.14
N GLY A 319 -9.54 10.85 26.59
CA GLY A 319 -9.14 10.82 28.00
C GLY A 319 -8.82 12.21 28.54
#